data_AF-A0A1M6CHS9-F1
#
_entry.id   AF-A0A1M6CHS9-F1
#
_cell.length_a   1.000
_cell.length_b   1.000
_cell.length_c   1.000
_cell.angle_alpha   90.00
_cell.angle_beta   90.00
_cell.angle_gamma   90.00
#
_symmetry.space_group_name_H-M   'P 1'
#
loop_
_entity.id
_entity.type
_entity.pdbx_description
1 polymer ?
#
loop_
_entity_poly.entity_id
_entity_poly.type
_entity_poly.pdbx_seq_one_letter_code
_entity_poly.pdbx_strand_id
1 'polypeptide(L)' 'MDTTTALARREYALELLQARALQDRITVETADGQVVTGLLLDYSDHHLWLHRHDVEATDSSTPWQAPLGRVAALTGTT' A
#
# COMPACT_ATOMS: atom_id res chain seq x y z
N MET A 1 17.93 9.41 0.40
CA MET A 1 16.73 9.10 1.21
C MET A 1 17.22 8.84 2.62
N ASP A 2 16.68 9.57 3.60
CA ASP A 2 17.01 9.39 5.01
C ASP A 2 16.40 8.06 5.51
N THR A 3 17.26 7.12 5.93
CA THR A 3 16.87 5.75 6.32
C THR A 3 15.93 5.74 7.53
N THR A 4 16.09 6.72 8.44
CA THR A 4 15.24 6.88 9.64
C THR A 4 13.80 7.16 9.24
N THR A 5 13.61 8.02 8.25
CA THR A 5 12.27 8.37 7.76
C THR A 5 11.59 7.18 7.06
N ALA A 6 12.36 6.38 6.31
CA ALA A 6 11.82 5.17 5.67
C ALA A 6 11.43 4.09 6.69
N LEU A 7 12.18 3.94 7.78
CA LEU A 7 11.86 3.01 8.86
C LEU A 7 10.57 3.42 9.59
N ALA A 8 10.44 4.69 9.97
CA ALA A 8 9.25 5.20 10.64
C ALA A 8 7.99 5.03 9.76
N ARG A 9 8.08 5.29 8.45
CA ARG A 9 6.98 5.05 7.50
C ARG A 9 6.59 3.58 7.43
N ARG A 10 7.58 2.68 7.41
CA ARG A 10 7.33 1.23 7.40
C ARG A 10 6.57 0.81 8.65
N GLU A 11 7.03 1.20 9.83
CA GLU A 11 6.39 0.83 11.11
C GLU A 11 4.95 1.34 11.16
N TYR A 12 4.74 2.61 10.81
CA TYR A 12 3.39 3.20 10.74
C TYR A 12 2.49 2.48 9.73
N ALA A 13 3.00 2.15 8.54
CA ALA A 13 2.22 1.44 7.53
C ALA A 13 1.82 0.03 7.99
N LEU A 14 2.70 -0.66 8.73
CA LEU A 14 2.39 -1.98 9.30
C LEU A 14 1.27 -1.91 10.34
N GLU A 15 1.32 -0.93 11.24
CA GLU A 15 0.26 -0.73 12.24
C GLU A 15 -1.10 -0.52 11.59
N LEU A 16 -1.16 0.28 10.52
CA LEU A 16 -2.39 0.51 9.78
C LEU A 16 -2.89 -0.74 9.05
N LEU A 17 -1.99 -1.54 8.46
CA LEU A 17 -2.36 -2.76 7.72
C LEU A 17 -2.80 -3.91 8.64
N GLN A 18 -2.28 -3.98 9.87
CA GLN A 18 -2.72 -4.97 10.86
C GLN A 18 -4.18 -4.80 11.27
N ALA A 19 -4.74 -3.59 11.13
CA ALA A 19 -6.14 -3.31 11.38
C ALA A 19 -7.07 -3.60 10.18
N ARG A 20 -6.53 -4.10 9.05
CA ARG A 20 -7.27 -4.31 7.80
C ARG A 20 -7.47 -5.78 7.49
N ALA A 21 -8.59 -6.09 6.84
CA ALA A 21 -8.81 -7.41 6.26
C ALA A 21 -8.28 -7.45 4.81
N LEU A 22 -7.87 -8.63 4.37
CA LEU A 22 -7.65 -8.84 2.94
C LEU A 22 -8.95 -8.55 2.18
N GLN A 23 -8.82 -8.02 0.96
CA GLN A 23 -9.90 -7.47 0.13
C GLN A 23 -10.46 -6.12 0.58
N ASP A 24 -9.98 -5.51 1.68
CA ASP A 24 -10.34 -4.12 2.01
C ASP A 24 -9.91 -3.18 0.88
N ARG A 25 -10.80 -2.27 0.47
CA ARG A 25 -10.43 -1.24 -0.49
C ARG A 25 -9.63 -0.16 0.23
N ILE A 26 -8.37 -0.02 -0.17
CA ILE A 26 -7.45 0.97 0.38
C ILE A 26 -6.85 1.85 -0.71
N THR A 27 -6.56 3.09 -0.34
CA THR A 27 -5.81 4.06 -1.14
C THR A 27 -4.45 4.28 -0.49
N VAL A 28 -3.42 4.10 -1.29
CA VAL A 28 -2.01 4.23 -0.93
C VAL A 28 -1.45 5.47 -1.60
N GLU A 29 -0.88 6.37 -0.81
CA GLU A 29 -0.04 7.45 -1.31
C GLU A 29 1.42 7.08 -1.04
N THR A 30 2.26 7.13 -2.06
CA THR A 30 3.69 6.88 -1.94
C THR A 30 4.47 8.19 -1.80
N ALA A 31 5.70 8.11 -1.27
CA ALA A 31 6.56 9.26 -1.01
C ALA A 31 7.02 10.00 -2.29
N ASP A 32 6.87 9.39 -3.47
CA ASP A 32 7.05 10.02 -4.78
C ASP A 32 5.75 10.60 -5.38
N GLY A 33 4.67 10.62 -4.60
CA GLY A 33 3.39 11.25 -4.95
C GLY A 33 2.48 10.40 -5.81
N GLN A 34 2.80 9.11 -6.03
CA GLN A 34 1.88 8.20 -6.70
C GLN A 34 0.74 7.83 -5.76
N VAL A 35 -0.49 7.89 -6.27
CA VAL A 35 -1.70 7.50 -5.55
C VAL A 35 -2.29 6.27 -6.24
N VAL A 36 -2.47 5.19 -5.48
CA VAL A 36 -3.03 3.92 -5.96
C VAL A 36 -4.13 3.47 -5.04
N THR A 37 -5.34 3.33 -5.58
CA THR A 37 -6.46 2.71 -4.88
C THR A 37 -6.63 1.30 -5.39
N GLY A 38 -6.78 0.31 -4.51
CA GLY A 38 -7.00 -1.09 -4.86
C GLY A 38 -7.49 -1.91 -3.67
N LEU A 39 -7.65 -3.21 -3.87
CA LEU A 39 -8.02 -4.16 -2.82
C LEU A 39 -6.75 -4.71 -2.18
N LEU A 40 -6.69 -4.72 -0.85
CA LEU A 40 -5.56 -5.29 -0.11
C LEU A 40 -5.43 -6.78 -0.45
N LEU A 41 -4.34 -7.16 -1.13
CA LEU A 41 -4.08 -8.56 -1.46
C LEU A 41 -3.31 -9.25 -0.35
N ASP A 42 -2.20 -8.63 0.05
CA ASP A 42 -1.25 -9.17 1.03
C ASP A 42 -0.31 -8.04 1.49
N TYR A 43 0.40 -8.27 2.59
CA TYR A 43 1.49 -7.42 3.04
C TYR A 43 2.52 -8.20 3.85
N SER A 44 3.76 -7.73 3.81
CA SER A 44 4.89 -8.22 4.60
C SER A 44 5.53 -7.06 5.33
N ASP A 45 6.56 -7.32 6.11
CA ASP A 45 7.34 -6.28 6.76
C ASP A 45 8.12 -5.38 5.77
N HIS A 46 8.21 -5.79 4.50
CA HIS A 46 8.93 -5.07 3.45
C HIS A 46 8.02 -4.46 2.38
N HIS A 47 6.92 -5.11 2.02
CA HIS A 47 6.10 -4.75 0.86
C HIS A 47 4.61 -4.86 1.13
N LEU A 48 3.85 -4.05 0.38
CA LEU A 48 2.40 -4.08 0.28
C LEU A 48 1.99 -4.49 -1.14
N TRP A 49 0.96 -5.32 -1.26
CA TRP A 49 0.36 -5.73 -2.54
C TRP A 49 -1.12 -5.37 -2.62
N LEU A 50 -1.52 -4.83 -3.76
CA LEU A 50 -2.92 -4.54 -4.09
C LEU A 50 -3.38 -5.28 -5.35
N HIS A 51 -4.60 -5.80 -5.33
CA HIS A 51 -5.37 -6.22 -6.50
C HIS A 51 -6.26 -5.10 -7.03
N ARG A 52 -6.65 -5.18 -8.33
CA ARG A 52 -7.67 -4.32 -8.96
C ARG A 52 -7.49 -2.83 -8.63
N HIS A 53 -6.40 -2.24 -9.11
CA HIS A 53 -6.12 -0.83 -8.90
C HIS A 53 -6.74 0.05 -10.01
N ASP A 54 -7.07 1.32 -9.69
CA ASP A 54 -7.83 2.28 -10.53
C ASP A 54 -7.11 2.74 -11.83
N VAL A 55 -6.54 1.81 -12.60
CA VAL A 55 -6.21 2.02 -14.01
C VAL A 55 -7.20 1.20 -14.81
N GLU A 56 -8.09 1.89 -15.53
CA GLU A 56 -9.11 1.29 -16.40
C GLU A 56 -8.57 0.05 -17.13
N ALA A 57 -9.14 -1.11 -16.78
CA ALA A 57 -9.25 -2.32 -17.59
C ALA A 57 -7.98 -3.02 -18.14
N THR A 58 -6.74 -2.69 -17.74
CA THR A 58 -5.60 -3.21 -18.53
C THR A 58 -4.92 -4.48 -17.98
N ASP A 59 -4.88 -4.76 -16.68
CA ASP A 59 -4.33 -6.05 -16.22
C ASP A 59 -4.76 -6.39 -14.79
N SER A 60 -5.95 -6.97 -14.64
CA SER A 60 -6.42 -7.50 -13.34
C SER A 60 -5.55 -8.65 -12.80
N SER A 61 -4.60 -9.14 -13.60
CA SER A 61 -3.72 -10.27 -13.30
C SER A 61 -2.43 -9.87 -12.59
N THR A 62 -1.98 -8.62 -12.73
CA THR A 62 -0.69 -8.18 -12.14
C THR A 62 -0.95 -7.33 -10.90
N PRO A 63 -0.62 -7.83 -9.69
CA PRO A 63 -0.73 -7.04 -8.47
C PRO A 63 0.14 -5.79 -8.54
N TRP A 64 -0.37 -4.68 -8.03
CA TRP A 64 0.48 -3.53 -7.74
C TRP A 64 1.25 -3.81 -6.46
N GLN A 65 2.55 -3.47 -6.44
CA GLN A 65 3.44 -3.70 -5.31
C GLN A 65 4.23 -2.42 -4.99
N ALA A 66 4.38 -2.12 -3.69
CA ALA A 66 5.27 -1.06 -3.22
C ALA A 66 6.03 -1.45 -1.95
N PRO A 67 7.27 -0.96 -1.76
CA PRO A 67 7.97 -1.06 -0.49
C PRO A 67 7.24 -0.25 0.59
N LEU A 68 7.07 -0.81 1.79
CA LEU A 68 6.39 -0.11 2.89
C LEU A 68 7.10 1.18 3.31
N GLY A 69 8.44 1.23 3.23
CA GLY A 69 9.18 2.47 3.52
C GLY A 69 8.92 3.62 2.54
N ARG A 70 8.26 3.34 1.41
CA ARG A 70 7.77 4.35 0.45
C ARG A 70 6.31 4.71 0.66
N VAL A 71 5.56 4.00 1.48
CA VAL A 71 4.16 4.34 1.77
C VAL A 71 4.15 5.57 2.68
N ALA A 72 3.59 6.66 2.18
CA ALA A 72 3.44 7.92 2.91
C ALA A 72 2.12 7.95 3.68
N ALA A 73 1.04 7.41 3.10
CA ALA A 73 -0.26 7.29 3.74
C ALA A 73 -1.03 6.07 3.25
N LEU A 74 -1.88 5.53 4.13
CA LEU A 74 -2.87 4.51 3.86
C LEU A 74 -4.23 5.00 4.33
N THR A 75 -5.21 5.03 3.43
CA THR A 75 -6.60 5.39 3.73
C THR A 75 -7.55 4.35 3.14
N GLY A 76 -8.81 4.34 3.58
CA GLY A 76 -9.80 3.37 3.12
C GLY A 76 -10.73 2.92 4.25
N THR A 77 -11.85 2.31 3.87
CA THR A 77 -12.87 1.80 4.80
C THR A 77 -12.84 0.29 4.82
N THR A 78 -13.03 -0.29 6.00
CA THR A 78 -13.42 -1.70 6.19
C THR A 78 -14.84 -1.93 5.70
#